data_AF-A0A537G700-F1
#
_entry.id   AF-A0A537G700-F1
#
_cell.length_a   1.000
_cell.length_b   1.000
_cell.length_c   1.000
_cell.angle_alpha   90.00
_cell.angle_beta   90.00
_cell.angle_gamma   90.00
#
_symmetry.space_group_name_H-M   'P 1'
#
loop_
_entity.id
_entity.type
_entity.pdbx_description
1 polymer ?
#
loop_
_entity_poly.entity_id
_entity_poly.type
_entity_poly.pdbx_seq_one_letter_code
_entity_poly.pdbx_strand_id
1 'polypeptide(L)'
;EARQLLVDSIRKMTIRDAKGILAGGDTAGTEYFRRTTRDPLHGRFLPIVKRATAKVNLARKYNEYAGKGVALGLMNSQDADLDEYVTQKALDGLYRMVAEEEKKIRKDPVRAGSDIIKKVFGALL
;
A
#
# COMPACT_ATOMS: atom_id res chain seq x y z
N GLU A 1 -11.26 -2.68 9.66
CA GLU A 1 -11.59 -2.89 8.23
C GLU A 1 -10.43 -3.38 7.38
N ALA A 2 -9.26 -2.73 7.40
CA ALA A 2 -8.09 -3.17 6.62
C ALA A 2 -7.66 -4.63 6.90
N ARG A 3 -7.85 -5.11 8.14
CA ARG A 3 -7.61 -6.52 8.52
C ARG A 3 -8.40 -7.50 7.66
N GLN A 4 -9.64 -7.20 7.30
CA GLN A 4 -10.46 -8.11 6.49
C GLN A 4 -9.91 -8.23 5.06
N LEU A 5 -9.47 -7.12 4.48
CA LEU A 5 -8.84 -7.12 3.15
C LEU A 5 -7.53 -7.92 3.12
N LEU A 6 -6.74 -7.84 4.19
CA LEU A 6 -5.54 -8.66 4.35
C LEU A 6 -5.90 -10.15 4.43
N VAL A 7 -6.90 -10.52 5.23
CA VAL A 7 -7.37 -11.91 5.32
C VAL A 7 -7.89 -12.41 3.97
N ASP A 8 -8.68 -11.60 3.27
CA ASP A 8 -9.23 -11.97 1.96
C ASP A 8 -8.13 -12.10 0.89
N SER A 9 -7.10 -11.25 0.95
CA SER A 9 -5.91 -11.36 0.10
C SER A 9 -5.12 -12.65 0.36
N ILE A 10 -4.96 -13.04 1.62
CA ILE A 10 -4.32 -14.32 1.98
C ILE A 10 -5.16 -15.50 1.49
N ARG A 11 -6.49 -15.45 1.64
CA ARG A 11 -7.40 -16.52 1.18
C ARG A 11 -7.38 -16.73 -0.33
N LYS A 12 -7.14 -15.66 -1.09
CA LYS A 12 -7.05 -15.71 -2.56
C LYS A 12 -5.64 -16.07 -3.07
N MET A 13 -4.68 -16.25 -2.16
CA MET A 13 -3.29 -16.54 -2.53
C MET A 13 -3.19 -17.91 -3.19
N THR A 14 -2.63 -17.95 -4.40
CA THR A 14 -2.34 -19.21 -5.07
C THR A 14 -1.03 -19.80 -4.56
N ILE A 15 -0.82 -21.11 -4.79
CA ILE A 15 0.48 -21.77 -4.51
C ILE A 15 1.60 -21.08 -5.28
N ARG A 16 1.33 -20.58 -6.50
CA ARG A 16 2.30 -19.84 -7.31
C ARG A 16 2.67 -18.52 -6.65
N ASP A 17 1.69 -17.79 -6.12
CA ASP A 17 1.95 -16.54 -5.37
C ASP A 17 2.78 -16.82 -4.12
N ALA A 18 2.43 -17.85 -3.35
CA ALA A 18 3.20 -18.25 -2.17
C ALA A 18 4.66 -18.57 -2.52
N LYS A 19 4.90 -19.38 -3.57
CA LYS A 19 6.26 -19.65 -4.06
C LYS A 19 6.98 -18.38 -4.51
N GLY A 20 6.28 -17.48 -5.21
CA GLY A 20 6.81 -16.19 -5.64
C GLY A 20 7.18 -15.27 -4.49
N ILE A 21 6.43 -15.29 -3.39
CA ILE A 21 6.74 -14.54 -2.17
C ILE A 21 7.99 -15.12 -1.51
N LEU A 22 8.10 -16.45 -1.41
CA LEU A 22 9.24 -17.11 -0.78
C LEU A 22 10.53 -16.93 -1.57
N ALA A 23 10.51 -17.23 -2.86
CA ALA A 23 11.69 -17.15 -3.73
C ALA A 23 11.95 -15.73 -4.27
N GLY A 24 11.04 -14.78 -4.03
CA GLY A 24 11.17 -13.40 -4.47
C GLY A 24 12.11 -12.57 -3.59
N GLY A 25 12.39 -11.35 -4.04
CA GLY A 25 13.26 -10.41 -3.34
C GLY A 25 12.68 -9.91 -2.01
N ASP A 26 13.38 -8.96 -1.39
CA ASP A 26 13.14 -8.55 0.01
C ASP A 26 11.75 -7.96 0.30
N THR A 27 10.98 -7.64 -0.74
CA THR A 27 9.65 -7.02 -0.63
C THR A 27 8.56 -7.82 -1.37
N ALA A 28 8.83 -9.08 -1.73
CA ALA A 28 7.92 -9.86 -2.58
C ALA A 28 6.53 -10.08 -1.94
N GLY A 29 6.46 -10.20 -0.61
CA GLY A 29 5.19 -10.27 0.12
C GLY A 29 4.44 -8.95 0.05
N THR A 30 5.13 -7.83 0.22
CA THR A 30 4.58 -6.48 0.13
C THR A 30 4.04 -6.20 -1.28
N GLU A 31 4.76 -6.60 -2.32
CA GLU A 31 4.28 -6.43 -3.70
C GLU A 31 3.03 -7.26 -3.99
N TYR A 32 2.96 -8.50 -3.48
CA TYR A 32 1.75 -9.30 -3.55
C TYR A 32 0.57 -8.59 -2.85
N PHE A 33 0.78 -8.11 -1.63
CA PHE A 33 -0.27 -7.40 -0.89
C PHE A 33 -0.69 -6.13 -1.59
N ARG A 34 0.25 -5.35 -2.12
CA ARG A 34 -0.03 -4.14 -2.89
C ARG A 34 -0.91 -4.45 -4.08
N ARG A 35 -0.54 -5.45 -4.89
CA ARG A 35 -1.31 -5.86 -6.08
C ARG A 35 -2.75 -6.31 -5.74
N THR A 36 -2.93 -6.97 -4.60
CA THR A 36 -4.22 -7.60 -4.25
C THR A 36 -5.12 -6.77 -3.36
N THR A 37 -4.57 -5.74 -2.69
CA THR A 37 -5.32 -4.94 -1.72
C THR A 37 -5.34 -3.44 -2.02
N ARG A 38 -4.53 -2.92 -2.96
CA ARG A 38 -4.45 -1.46 -3.21
C ARG A 38 -5.78 -0.86 -3.65
N ASP A 39 -6.45 -1.42 -4.65
CA ASP A 39 -7.74 -0.89 -5.13
C ASP A 39 -8.85 -0.96 -4.06
N PRO A 40 -9.08 -2.08 -3.36
CA PRO A 40 -10.10 -2.11 -2.32
C PRO A 40 -9.71 -1.28 -1.09
N LEU A 41 -8.42 -1.10 -0.78
CA LEU A 41 -7.99 -0.16 0.27
C LEU A 41 -8.24 1.28 -0.16
N HIS A 42 -7.97 1.61 -1.42
CA HIS A 42 -8.24 2.92 -2.00
C HIS A 42 -9.71 3.32 -1.84
N GLY A 43 -10.63 2.44 -2.28
CA GLY A 43 -12.07 2.70 -2.15
C GLY A 43 -12.55 2.88 -0.71
N ARG A 44 -11.86 2.27 0.28
CA ARG A 44 -12.18 2.44 1.70
C ARG A 44 -11.53 3.67 2.34
N PHE A 45 -10.33 4.03 1.88
CA PHE A 45 -9.57 5.15 2.45
C PHE A 45 -10.03 6.49 1.88
N LEU A 46 -10.43 6.54 0.61
CA LEU A 46 -10.83 7.78 -0.03
C LEU A 46 -11.93 8.54 0.75
N PRO A 47 -13.03 7.94 1.24
CA PRO A 47 -14.03 8.66 2.04
C PRO A 47 -13.49 9.18 3.37
N ILE A 48 -12.50 8.49 3.97
CA ILE A 48 -11.85 8.92 5.21
C ILE A 48 -10.97 10.13 4.94
N VAL A 49 -10.17 10.07 3.86
CA VAL A 49 -9.32 11.17 3.41
C VAL A 49 -10.18 12.39 3.06
N LYS A 50 -11.24 12.22 2.25
CA LYS A 50 -12.21 13.29 1.91
C LYS A 50 -12.75 14.01 3.14
N ARG A 51 -13.10 13.27 4.20
CA ARG A 51 -13.58 13.89 5.45
C ARG A 51 -12.49 14.61 6.22
N ALA A 52 -11.24 14.15 6.14
CA ALA A 52 -10.11 14.79 6.80
C ALA A 52 -9.67 16.05 6.05
N THR A 53 -9.55 15.98 4.73
CA THR A 53 -9.20 17.09 3.84
C THR A 53 -10.31 18.14 3.80
N ALA A 54 -11.59 17.79 3.89
CA ALA A 54 -12.67 18.79 3.98
C ALA A 54 -12.60 19.66 5.25
N LYS A 55 -12.03 19.15 6.35
CA LYS A 55 -11.87 19.89 7.61
C LYS A 55 -10.77 20.95 7.54
N VAL A 56 -9.86 20.81 6.59
CA VAL A 56 -8.77 21.73 6.36
C VAL A 56 -9.04 22.41 5.02
N ASN A 57 -9.19 23.74 4.96
CA ASN A 57 -9.50 24.47 3.70
C ASN A 57 -8.46 24.27 2.55
N LEU A 58 -7.52 23.34 2.70
CA LEU A 58 -6.53 22.86 1.73
C LEU A 58 -7.14 22.29 0.45
N ALA A 59 -8.22 21.50 0.52
CA ALA A 59 -8.83 20.90 -0.69
C ALA A 59 -9.28 21.95 -1.71
N ARG A 60 -9.90 23.04 -1.22
CA ARG A 60 -10.36 24.13 -2.08
C ARG A 60 -9.20 24.89 -2.73
N LYS A 61 -8.18 25.26 -1.95
CA LYS A 61 -7.01 25.97 -2.46
C LYS A 61 -6.22 25.10 -3.44
N TYR A 62 -5.95 23.85 -3.10
CA TYR A 62 -5.21 22.95 -3.97
C TYR A 62 -5.92 22.75 -5.30
N ASN A 63 -7.22 22.46 -5.30
CA ASN A 63 -7.98 22.24 -6.53
C ASN A 63 -8.00 23.49 -7.45
N GLU A 64 -7.97 24.70 -6.87
CA GLU A 64 -7.90 25.95 -7.64
C GLU A 64 -6.55 26.14 -8.34
N TYR A 65 -5.44 25.79 -7.69
CA TYR A 65 -4.09 25.84 -8.30
C TYR A 65 -3.84 24.68 -9.25
N ALA A 66 -4.25 23.47 -8.87
CA ALA A 66 -4.10 22.25 -9.65
C ALA A 66 -4.93 22.29 -10.94
N GLY A 67 -6.15 22.82 -10.89
CA GLY A 67 -6.99 23.03 -12.08
C GLY A 67 -6.35 23.93 -13.13
N LYS A 68 -5.57 24.94 -12.72
CA LYS A 68 -4.78 25.77 -13.64
C LYS A 68 -3.61 24.99 -14.26
N GLY A 69 -2.97 24.09 -13.50
CA GLY A 69 -1.94 23.20 -14.01
C GLY A 69 -2.43 22.20 -15.05
N VAL A 70 -3.64 21.65 -14.86
CA VAL A 70 -4.31 20.77 -15.84
C VAL A 70 -4.64 21.54 -17.12
N ALA A 71 -5.18 22.76 -17.01
CA ALA A 71 -5.50 23.60 -18.16
C ALA A 71 -4.27 23.96 -19.01
N LEU A 72 -3.08 23.96 -18.40
CA LEU A 72 -1.79 24.20 -19.06
C LEU A 72 -1.08 22.91 -19.50
N GLY A 73 -1.69 21.73 -19.29
CA GLY A 73 -1.13 20.43 -19.67
C GLY A 73 0.07 19.98 -18.82
N LEU A 74 0.30 20.60 -17.66
CA LEU A 74 1.45 20.32 -16.80
C LEU A 74 1.21 19.17 -15.81
N MET A 75 -0.03 18.70 -15.68
CA MET A 75 -0.43 17.67 -14.73
C MET A 75 -1.70 16.93 -15.19
N ASN A 76 -1.85 15.66 -14.81
CA ASN A 76 -3.04 14.88 -15.12
C ASN A 76 -4.23 15.28 -14.23
N SER A 77 -5.45 15.13 -14.72
CA SER A 77 -6.66 15.48 -13.96
C SER A 77 -6.84 14.65 -12.69
N GLN A 78 -6.33 13.42 -12.64
CA GLN A 78 -6.35 12.59 -11.42
C GLN A 78 -5.42 13.13 -10.32
N ASP A 79 -4.28 13.71 -10.72
CA ASP A 79 -3.36 14.35 -9.78
C ASP A 79 -3.88 15.72 -9.30
N ALA A 80 -4.92 16.26 -9.96
CA ALA A 80 -5.53 17.54 -9.59
C ALA A 80 -6.64 17.43 -8.55
N ASP A 81 -7.12 16.22 -8.25
CA ASP A 81 -7.99 15.96 -7.10
C ASP A 81 -7.12 15.72 -5.86
N LEU A 82 -7.11 16.68 -4.92
CA LEU A 82 -6.33 16.56 -3.69
C LEU A 82 -6.65 15.29 -2.92
N ASP A 83 -7.92 14.88 -2.88
CA ASP A 83 -8.36 13.74 -2.08
C ASP A 83 -7.83 12.44 -2.67
N GLU A 84 -7.88 12.32 -3.99
CA GLU A 84 -7.31 11.20 -4.74
C GLU A 84 -5.78 11.14 -4.55
N TYR A 85 -5.10 12.27 -4.79
CA TYR A 85 -3.64 12.36 -4.66
C TYR A 85 -3.17 12.00 -3.25
N VAL A 86 -3.79 12.58 -2.21
CA VAL A 86 -3.46 12.28 -0.81
C VAL A 86 -3.75 10.82 -0.47
N THR A 87 -4.85 10.25 -0.95
CA THR A 87 -5.19 8.84 -0.73
C THR A 87 -4.13 7.93 -1.35
N GLN A 88 -3.74 8.18 -2.59
CA GLN A 88 -2.69 7.41 -3.26
C GLN A 88 -1.35 7.51 -2.54
N LYS A 89 -0.94 8.71 -2.11
CA LYS A 89 0.31 8.91 -1.34
C LYS A 89 0.26 8.26 0.04
N ALA A 90 -0.88 8.28 0.71
CA ALA A 90 -1.06 7.59 1.99
C ALA A 90 -0.89 6.07 1.82
N LEU A 91 -1.46 5.50 0.75
CA LEU A 91 -1.27 4.08 0.43
C LEU A 91 0.17 3.75 0.04
N ASP A 92 0.83 4.60 -0.75
CA ASP A 92 2.25 4.42 -1.08
C ASP A 92 3.11 4.43 0.20
N GLY A 93 2.84 5.35 1.12
CA GLY A 93 3.48 5.40 2.43
C GLY A 93 3.23 4.14 3.26
N LEU A 94 1.98 3.65 3.29
CA LEU A 94 1.63 2.40 3.95
C LEU A 94 2.45 1.22 3.42
N TYR A 95 2.49 1.02 2.10
CA TYR A 95 3.25 -0.09 1.51
C TYR A 95 4.75 0.08 1.69
N ARG A 96 5.27 1.31 1.69
CA ARG A 96 6.67 1.57 2.02
C ARG A 96 7.01 1.08 3.43
N MET A 97 6.17 1.38 4.42
CA MET A 97 6.40 0.93 5.80
C MET A 97 6.33 -0.59 5.92
N VAL A 98 5.38 -1.23 5.23
CA VAL A 98 5.26 -2.70 5.20
C VAL A 98 6.50 -3.34 4.55
N ALA A 99 7.01 -2.77 3.45
CA ALA A 99 8.23 -3.24 2.79
C ALA A 99 9.45 -3.15 3.71
N GLU A 100 9.59 -2.07 4.48
CA GLU A 100 10.69 -1.92 5.43
C GLU A 100 10.60 -2.94 6.57
N GLU A 101 9.40 -3.27 7.06
CA GLU A 101 9.23 -4.34 8.03
C GLU A 101 9.49 -5.74 7.44
N GLU A 102 9.07 -6.00 6.20
CA GLU A 102 9.37 -7.26 5.51
C GLU A 102 10.88 -7.47 5.36
N LYS A 103 11.62 -6.44 4.96
CA LYS A 103 13.09 -6.48 4.86
C LYS A 103 13.73 -6.86 6.19
N LYS A 104 13.27 -6.28 7.31
CA LYS A 104 13.78 -6.61 8.65
C LYS A 104 13.51 -8.07 8.99
N ILE A 105 12.30 -8.56 8.71
CA ILE A 105 11.91 -9.96 8.95
C ILE A 105 12.78 -10.93 8.13
N ARG A 106 13.02 -10.62 6.85
CA ARG A 106 13.85 -11.46 5.98
C ARG A 106 15.32 -11.45 6.38
N LYS A 107 15.85 -10.30 6.80
CA LYS A 107 17.23 -10.15 7.25
C LYS A 107 17.50 -10.87 8.58
N ASP A 108 16.51 -10.92 9.48
CA ASP A 108 16.62 -11.61 10.76
C ASP A 108 15.31 -12.33 11.15
N PRO A 109 15.05 -13.50 10.52
CA PRO A 109 13.83 -14.26 10.77
C PRO A 109 13.73 -14.79 12.21
N VAL A 110 14.87 -14.95 12.87
CA VAL A 110 14.97 -15.48 14.24
C VAL A 110 14.50 -14.43 15.24
N ARG A 111 14.94 -13.18 15.08
CA ARG A 111 14.55 -12.04 15.93
C ARG A 111 13.12 -11.56 15.67
N ALA A 112 12.52 -11.86 14.51
CA ALA A 112 11.10 -11.62 14.23
C ALA A 112 10.14 -12.41 15.14
N GLY A 113 10.64 -13.35 15.96
CA GLY A 113 9.92 -13.91 17.11
C GLY A 113 8.84 -14.95 16.80
N SER A 114 8.68 -15.36 15.54
CA SER A 114 7.69 -16.37 15.16
C SER A 114 8.35 -17.63 14.60
N ASP A 115 8.07 -18.77 15.22
CA ASP A 115 8.59 -20.07 14.77
C ASP A 115 8.10 -20.45 13.36
N ILE A 116 6.95 -19.90 12.93
CA ILE A 116 6.47 -20.10 11.57
C ILE A 116 7.28 -19.29 10.57
N ILE A 117 7.66 -18.05 10.91
CA ILE A 117 8.52 -17.20 10.08
C ILE A 117 9.90 -17.86 9.95
N LYS A 118 10.46 -18.38 11.05
CA LYS A 118 11.72 -19.14 11.03
C LYS A 118 11.65 -20.36 10.11
N LYS A 119 10.58 -21.16 10.17
CA LYS A 119 10.41 -22.34 9.29
C LYS A 119 10.28 -21.96 7.81
N VAL A 120 9.55 -20.89 7.53
CA VAL A 120 9.25 -20.45 6.18
C VAL A 120 10.48 -19.83 5.49
N PHE A 121 11.25 -19.00 6.20
CA PHE A 121 12.44 -18.34 5.64
C PHE A 121 13.74 -19.12 5.88
N GLY A 122 13.80 -19.96 6.92
CA GLY A 122 14.95 -20.81 7.20
C GLY A 122 15.09 -22.00 6.25
N ALA A 123 14.04 -22.39 5.52
CA ALA A 123 14.12 -23.42 4.47
C ALA A 123 14.76 -22.90 3.15
N LEU A 124 15.04 -21.60 3.05
CA LEU A 124 15.67 -20.96 1.89
C LEU A 124 17.16 -20.63 2.11
N LEU A 125 17.64 -20.73 3.34
CA LEU A 125 19.06 -20.58 3.74
C LEU A 125 19.74 -21.95 3.77
#